data_AF-A0A371K2J2-F1
#
_entry.id   AF-A0A371K2J2-F1
#
_cell.length_a   1.000
_cell.length_b   1.000
_cell.length_c   1.000
_cell.angle_alpha   90.00
_cell.angle_beta   90.00
_cell.angle_gamma   90.00
#
_symmetry.space_group_name_H-M   'P 1'
#
loop_
_entity.id
_entity.type
_entity.pdbx_description
1 polymer ?
#
loop_
_entity_poly.entity_id
_entity_poly.type
_entity_poly.pdbx_seq_one_letter_code
_entity_poly.pdbx_strand_id
1 'polypeptide(L)'
;MPPGAQIDGYRCVGRHCTLWFGLMTLDEVMALKRSYIKQLRDSGQWELLGSDEQYEANAFRYTGKTESGCGYTLEIRQGSIPNDYHHRWRVSTSLTW
;
A
#
# COMPACT_ATOMS: atom_id res chain seq x y z
N MET A 1 -5.44 2.01 -8.56
CA MET A 1 -4.05 1.50 -8.74
C MET A 1 -3.43 2.28 -9.88
N PRO A 2 -2.12 2.56 -9.84
CA PRO A 2 -1.42 3.09 -11.00
C PRO A 2 -1.65 2.16 -12.20
N PRO A 3 -1.97 2.71 -13.38
CA PRO A 3 -2.09 1.90 -14.59
C PRO A 3 -0.82 1.04 -14.78
N GLY A 4 -0.98 -0.28 -14.86
CA GLY A 4 0.13 -1.22 -15.10
C GLY A 4 0.73 -1.94 -13.89
N ALA A 5 0.33 -1.60 -12.65
CA ALA A 5 0.80 -2.36 -11.47
C ALA A 5 0.15 -3.75 -11.43
N GLN A 6 0.93 -4.82 -11.63
CA GLN A 6 0.44 -6.20 -11.53
C GLN A 6 0.29 -6.62 -10.07
N ILE A 7 -0.90 -7.11 -9.72
CA ILE A 7 -1.13 -7.83 -8.45
C ILE A 7 -0.56 -9.23 -8.63
N ASP A 8 0.45 -9.59 -7.83
CA ASP A 8 1.09 -10.92 -7.87
C ASP A 8 0.49 -11.89 -6.84
N GLY A 9 -0.34 -11.39 -5.92
CA GLY A 9 -1.14 -12.20 -5.04
C GLY A 9 -2.04 -11.38 -4.13
N TYR A 10 -2.94 -12.08 -3.44
CA TYR A 10 -3.77 -11.49 -2.40
C TYR A 10 -4.10 -12.52 -1.31
N ARG A 11 -4.44 -12.04 -0.12
CA ARG A 11 -4.97 -12.86 0.97
C ARG A 11 -5.98 -12.07 1.77
N CYS A 12 -7.16 -12.65 1.94
CA CYS A 12 -8.20 -12.10 2.80
C CYS A 12 -8.48 -13.07 3.96
N VAL A 13 -8.46 -12.55 5.19
CA VAL A 13 -8.77 -13.31 6.41
C VAL A 13 -9.63 -12.41 7.31
N GLY A 14 -10.87 -12.82 7.56
CA GLY A 14 -11.81 -12.03 8.34
C GLY A 14 -12.07 -10.67 7.70
N ARG A 15 -11.80 -9.59 8.44
CA ARG A 15 -11.97 -8.20 7.98
C ARG A 15 -10.70 -7.57 7.42
N HIS A 16 -9.70 -8.39 7.08
CA HIS A 16 -8.41 -7.93 6.58
C HIS A 16 -8.15 -8.52 5.20
N CYS A 17 -7.86 -7.68 4.21
CA CYS A 17 -7.40 -8.10 2.89
C CYS A 17 -6.06 -7.43 2.57
N THR A 18 -5.05 -8.23 2.26
CA THR A 18 -3.75 -7.77 1.77
C THR A 18 -3.60 -8.10 0.29
N LEU A 19 -3.17 -7.12 -0.49
CA LEU A 19 -2.71 -7.26 -1.86
C LEU A 19 -1.19 -7.14 -1.90
N TRP A 20 -0.53 -7.95 -2.72
CA TRP A 20 0.89 -7.85 -3.02
C TRP A 20 1.09 -7.42 -4.48
N PHE A 21 2.11 -6.60 -4.71
CA PHE A 21 2.42 -6.04 -6.02
C PHE A 21 3.83 -6.39 -6.43
N GLY A 22 3.94 -7.36 -7.34
CA GLY A 22 5.16 -7.78 -8.02
C GLY A 22 6.39 -8.03 -7.13
N LEU A 23 7.48 -8.42 -7.78
CA LEU A 23 8.82 -8.35 -7.23
C LEU A 23 9.61 -7.38 -8.09
N MET A 24 10.15 -6.34 -7.46
CA MET A 24 10.70 -5.17 -8.12
C MET A 24 12.05 -4.79 -7.50
N THR A 25 12.81 -3.96 -8.19
CA THR A 25 13.97 -3.26 -7.62
C THR A 25 13.51 -2.23 -6.58
N LEU A 26 14.44 -1.72 -5.77
CA LEU A 26 14.13 -0.68 -4.78
C LEU A 26 13.58 0.59 -5.44
N ASP A 27 14.16 1.02 -6.56
CA ASP A 27 13.74 2.22 -7.28
C ASP A 27 12.32 2.09 -7.84
N GLU A 28 12.00 0.94 -8.43
CA GLU A 28 10.66 0.63 -8.92
C GLU A 28 9.62 0.59 -7.79
N VAL A 29 9.96 -0.02 -6.64
CA VAL A 29 9.10 -0.01 -5.44
C VAL A 29 8.84 1.41 -4.93
N MET A 30 9.89 2.24 -4.88
CA MET A 30 9.79 3.62 -4.40
C MET A 30 8.93 4.46 -5.36
N ALA A 31 9.10 4.29 -6.67
CA ALA A 31 8.28 4.94 -7.68
C ALA A 31 6.80 4.51 -7.58
N LEU A 32 6.55 3.20 -7.45
CA LEU A 32 5.20 2.66 -7.33
C LEU A 32 4.50 3.17 -6.07
N LYS A 33 5.19 3.12 -4.91
CA LYS A 33 4.68 3.62 -3.63
C LYS A 33 4.32 5.11 -3.71
N ARG A 34 5.20 5.94 -4.26
CA ARG A 34 4.96 7.39 -4.44
C ARG A 34 3.76 7.65 -5.35
N SER A 35 3.66 6.94 -6.47
CA SER A 35 2.52 7.05 -7.39
C SER A 35 1.19 6.71 -6.71
N TYR A 36 1.18 5.67 -5.87
CA TYR A 36 -0.02 5.26 -5.15
C TYR A 36 -0.43 6.25 -4.06
N ILE A 37 0.54 6.74 -3.28
CA ILE A 37 0.33 7.81 -2.29
C ILE A 37 -0.23 9.08 -2.96
N LYS A 38 0.33 9.47 -4.11
CA LYS A 38 -0.16 10.62 -4.88
C LYS A 38 -1.61 10.43 -5.30
N GLN A 39 -1.96 9.28 -5.88
CA GLN A 39 -3.35 8.99 -6.27
C GLN A 39 -4.33 9.04 -5.10
N LEU A 40 -3.94 8.52 -3.93
CA LEU A 40 -4.79 8.57 -2.75
C LEU A 40 -5.03 10.01 -2.27
N ARG A 41 -3.98 10.84 -2.25
CA ARG A 41 -4.10 12.27 -1.93
C ARG A 41 -4.96 13.01 -2.95
N ASP A 42 -4.68 12.81 -4.24
CA ASP A 42 -5.38 13.49 -5.34
C ASP A 42 -6.88 13.12 -5.37
N SER A 43 -7.26 11.95 -4.88
CA SER A 43 -8.68 11.54 -4.82
C SER A 43 -9.51 12.32 -3.80
N GLY A 44 -8.88 12.91 -2.77
CA GLY A 44 -9.57 13.61 -1.68
C GLY A 44 -10.50 12.74 -0.81
N GLN A 45 -10.55 11.42 -1.05
CA GLN A 45 -11.44 10.48 -0.34
C GLN A 45 -10.79 9.86 0.91
N TRP A 46 -9.50 10.09 1.12
CA TRP A 46 -8.71 9.41 2.13
C TRP A 46 -8.08 10.42 3.08
N GLU A 47 -8.23 10.17 4.38
CA GLU A 47 -7.59 10.94 5.43
C GLU A 47 -6.30 10.23 5.85
N LEU A 48 -5.17 10.94 5.83
CA LEU A 48 -3.89 10.40 6.26
C LEU A 48 -3.89 10.19 7.78
N LEU A 49 -3.57 8.98 8.21
CA LEU A 49 -3.34 8.65 9.62
C LEU A 49 -1.84 8.70 9.92
N GLY A 50 -1.41 9.67 10.73
CA GLY A 50 -0.02 9.83 11.17
C GLY A 50 0.71 11.02 10.52
N SER A 51 2.04 10.95 10.51
CA SER A 51 2.91 12.03 9.99
C SER A 51 2.95 12.04 8.46
N ASP A 52 3.01 13.22 7.85
CA ASP A 52 3.27 13.43 6.41
C ASP A 52 4.76 13.27 6.04
N GLU A 53 5.56 12.69 6.93
CA GLU A 53 6.97 12.42 6.64
C GLU A 53 7.08 11.30 5.61
N GLN A 54 7.24 11.73 4.35
CA GLN A 54 7.31 10.91 3.13
C GLN A 54 8.51 9.93 3.08
N TYR A 55 9.31 9.86 4.15
CA TYR A 55 10.59 9.17 4.22
C TYR A 55 10.74 8.16 5.35
N GLU A 56 9.71 7.90 6.15
CA GLU A 56 9.83 6.84 7.14
C GLU A 56 9.82 5.44 6.50
N ALA A 57 10.58 4.52 7.10
CA ALA A 57 10.47 3.08 6.89
C ALA A 57 9.08 2.52 7.27
N ASN A 58 8.19 3.39 7.75
CA ASN A 58 6.89 3.07 8.29
C ASN A 58 5.81 2.98 7.20
N ALA A 59 4.71 2.34 7.60
CA ALA A 59 3.56 2.15 6.76
C ALA A 59 2.79 3.46 6.56
N PHE A 60 2.38 3.75 5.32
CA PHE A 60 1.44 4.85 5.07
C PHE A 60 0.04 4.36 5.40
N ARG A 61 -0.61 5.00 6.36
CA ARG A 61 -1.94 4.63 6.82
C ARG A 61 -2.93 5.68 6.38
N TYR A 62 -4.04 5.25 5.84
CA TYR A 62 -5.16 6.09 5.47
C TYR A 62 -6.42 5.53 6.09
N THR A 63 -7.35 6.42 6.46
CA THR A 63 -8.69 6.05 6.85
C THR A 63 -9.70 6.60 5.86
N GLY A 64 -10.81 5.90 5.73
CA GLY A 64 -11.96 6.34 4.97
C GLY A 64 -13.23 5.71 5.53
N LYS A 65 -14.36 6.04 4.93
CA LYS A 65 -15.67 5.48 5.30
C LYS A 65 -16.34 4.94 4.05
N THR A 66 -16.97 3.78 4.16
CA THR A 66 -17.87 3.29 3.12
C THR A 66 -19.10 4.18 3.03
N GLU A 67 -19.88 4.05 1.95
CA GLU A 67 -21.19 4.71 1.83
C GLU A 67 -22.14 4.32 2.99
N SER A 68 -21.97 3.12 3.55
CA SER A 68 -22.71 2.65 4.74
C SER A 68 -22.19 3.21 6.08
N GLY A 69 -21.14 4.03 6.07
CA GLY A 69 -20.58 4.66 7.27
C GLY A 69 -19.59 3.80 8.06
N CYS A 70 -19.31 2.56 7.63
CA CYS A 70 -18.29 1.71 8.23
C CYS A 70 -16.89 2.28 7.91
N GLY A 71 -16.09 2.50 8.95
CA GLY A 71 -14.71 2.96 8.77
C GLY A 71 -13.83 1.84 8.23
N TYR A 72 -12.92 2.17 7.32
CA TYR A 72 -11.86 1.26 6.91
C TYR A 72 -10.51 1.95 7.00
N THR A 73 -9.47 1.15 7.23
CA THR A 73 -8.07 1.59 7.25
C THR A 73 -7.30 0.89 6.15
N LEU A 74 -6.62 1.68 5.32
CA LEU A 74 -5.69 1.23 4.30
C LEU A 74 -4.26 1.45 4.79
N GLU A 75 -3.48 0.37 4.86
CA GLU A 75 -2.07 0.42 5.22
C GLU A 75 -1.22 0.02 4.01
N ILE A 76 -0.29 0.87 3.60
CA ILE A 76 0.64 0.63 2.49
C ILE A 76 2.05 0.49 3.05
N ARG A 77 2.66 -0.66 2.80
CA ARG A 77 4.02 -0.99 3.25
C ARG A 77 4.89 -1.33 2.06
N GLN A 78 6.18 -1.10 2.23
CA GLN A 78 7.20 -1.71 1.39
C GLN A 78 8.04 -2.66 2.25
N GLY A 79 8.53 -3.74 1.66
CA GLY A 79 9.43 -4.66 2.34
C GLY A 79 10.33 -5.39 1.35
N SER A 80 11.54 -5.68 1.80
CA SER A 80 12.38 -6.67 1.13
C SER A 80 11.80 -8.06 1.33
N ILE A 81 11.98 -8.94 0.35
CA ILE A 81 11.59 -10.34 0.50
C ILE A 81 12.70 -11.07 1.26
N PRO A 82 12.40 -11.68 2.42
CA PRO A 82 13.39 -12.47 3.14
C PRO A 82 13.87 -13.62 2.25
N ASN A 83 15.19 -13.84 2.23
CA ASN A 83 15.85 -14.91 1.48
C ASN A 83 15.70 -14.84 -0.06
N ASP A 84 15.35 -13.68 -0.63
CA ASP A 84 15.37 -13.51 -2.08
C ASP A 84 16.80 -13.21 -2.59
N TYR A 85 17.33 -14.10 -3.44
CA TYR A 85 18.67 -13.99 -4.04
C TYR A 85 18.85 -12.70 -4.87
N HIS A 86 17.76 -12.19 -5.44
CA HIS A 86 17.77 -10.98 -6.26
C HIS A 86 17.57 -9.69 -5.45
N HIS A 87 17.52 -9.78 -4.11
CA HIS A 87 17.28 -8.65 -3.21
C HIS A 87 16.07 -7.79 -3.62
N ARG A 88 15.01 -8.43 -4.11
CA ARG A 88 13.82 -7.75 -4.61
C ARG A 88 12.94 -7.27 -3.47
N TRP A 89 12.21 -6.22 -3.78
CA TRP A 89 11.29 -5.53 -2.92
C TRP A 89 9.86 -5.71 -3.43
N ARG A 90 8.90 -5.50 -2.54
CA ARG A 90 7.49 -5.40 -2.91
C ARG A 90 6.76 -4.31 -2.14
N VAL A 91 5.66 -3.85 -2.73
CA VAL A 91 4.63 -3.11 -2.01
C VAL A 91 3.55 -4.08 -1.57
N SER A 92 3.04 -3.90 -0.36
CA SER A 92 1.83 -4.56 0.12
C SER A 92 0.82 -3.53 0.59
N THR A 93 -0.43 -3.70 0.18
CA THR A 93 -1.53 -2.84 0.60
C THR A 93 -2.54 -3.67 1.36
N SER A 94 -2.81 -3.29 2.60
CA SER A 94 -3.72 -3.98 3.50
C SER A 94 -4.92 -3.11 3.83
N LEU A 95 -6.12 -3.57 3.50
CA LEU A 95 -7.37 -2.94 3.88
C LEU A 95 -7.97 -3.69 5.08
N THR A 96 -8.39 -2.94 6.11
CA THR A 96 -9.11 -3.45 7.28
C THR A 96 -10.41 -2.69 7.46
N TRP A 97 -11.54 -3.38 7.69
CA TRP A 97 -12.87 -2.78 7.88
C TRP A 97 -13.63 -3.37 9.09
#